data_AF-A0A9D5TRQ8-F1
#
_entry.id   AF-A0A9D5TRQ8-F1
#
_cell.length_a   1.000
_cell.length_b   1.000
_cell.length_c   1.000
_cell.angle_alpha   90.00
_cell.angle_beta   90.00
_cell.angle_gamma   90.00
#
_symmetry.space_group_name_H-M   'P 1'
#
loop_
_entity.id
_entity.type
_entity.pdbx_description
1 polymer ?
#
loop_
_entity_poly.entity_id
_entity_poly.type
_entity_poly.pdbx_seq_one_letter_code
_entity_poly.pdbx_strand_id
1 'polypeptide(L)'
;MYSEQFQKSIKAVEAAREKNIALEPDRMTAKQKEDLLAAYHPDYKKNEFETLKFGPNKGQEVPRELCELLQAKSRIKAEDIDLNDVTYDVDVLVIGGGGAGTSAAIEAHEAGAKVMIVTKLRMGDANTMMAEGGIQAADKPNDSPAIHFVDAFGGGHFAAKRELLSKLVCDAPEAIQWLSNLGVEFDKDADGTMVTTHGGGTSRKRMHAAKDYSGAEIMRTLRDEVLNRQIPV
;
A
#
# COMPACT_ATOMS: atom_id res chain seq x y z
N MET A 1 19.18 -19.42 22.02
CA MET A 1 18.57 -20.72 22.36
C MET A 1 17.06 -20.49 22.40
N TYR A 2 16.25 -21.28 21.68
CA TYR A 2 14.79 -21.08 21.64
C TYR A 2 14.14 -21.27 23.02
N SER A 3 13.10 -20.50 23.33
CA SER A 3 12.34 -20.63 24.59
C SER A 3 11.70 -22.01 24.73
N GLU A 4 11.34 -22.42 25.95
CA GLU A 4 10.66 -23.69 26.18
C GLU A 4 9.38 -23.85 25.35
N GLN A 5 8.65 -22.75 25.13
CA GLN A 5 7.44 -22.75 24.30
C GLN A 5 7.79 -23.06 22.84
N PHE A 6 8.83 -22.43 22.30
CA PHE A 6 9.31 -22.74 20.94
C PHE A 6 9.83 -24.17 20.83
N GLN A 7 10.55 -24.68 21.84
CA GLN A 7 11.00 -26.07 21.86
C GLN A 7 9.83 -27.06 21.86
N LYS A 8 8.75 -26.77 22.59
CA LYS A 8 7.51 -27.58 22.57
C LYS A 8 6.86 -27.56 21.18
N SER A 9 6.76 -26.39 20.55
CA SER A 9 6.21 -26.27 19.19
C SER A 9 7.06 -27.03 18.16
N ILE A 10 8.39 -26.93 18.23
CA ILE A 10 9.31 -27.67 17.36
C ILE A 10 9.09 -29.18 17.50
N LYS A 11 9.07 -29.69 18.74
CA LYS A 11 8.81 -31.12 19.00
C LYS A 11 7.45 -31.58 18.48
N ALA A 12 6.41 -30.75 18.60
CA ALA A 12 5.09 -31.06 18.05
C ALA A 12 5.10 -31.14 16.51
N VAL A 13 5.78 -30.21 15.84
CA VAL A 13 5.95 -30.21 14.38
C VAL A 13 6.77 -31.42 13.92
N GLU A 14 7.85 -31.75 14.62
CA GLU A 14 8.70 -32.93 14.34
C GLU A 14 7.91 -34.22 14.49
N ALA A 15 7.17 -34.39 15.59
CA ALA A 15 6.35 -35.56 15.84
C ALA A 15 5.23 -35.75 14.80
N ALA A 16 4.70 -34.67 14.23
CA ALA A 16 3.67 -34.73 13.20
C ALA A 16 4.23 -34.75 11.76
N ARG A 17 5.54 -34.63 11.57
CA ARG A 17 6.16 -34.33 10.26
C ARG A 17 5.84 -35.36 9.19
N GLU A 18 6.05 -36.64 9.48
CA GLU A 18 5.79 -37.72 8.51
C GLU A 18 4.32 -37.76 8.09
N LYS A 19 3.40 -37.61 9.06
CA LYS A 19 1.96 -37.56 8.80
C LYS A 19 1.57 -36.33 7.98
N ASN A 20 2.13 -35.16 8.30
CA ASN A 20 1.83 -33.91 7.60
C ASN A 20 2.35 -33.91 6.16
N ILE A 21 3.53 -34.51 5.91
CA ILE A 21 4.07 -34.65 4.55
C ILE A 21 3.15 -35.52 3.68
N ALA A 22 2.59 -36.58 4.25
CA ALA A 22 1.67 -37.47 3.54
C ALA A 22 0.22 -36.94 3.46
N LEU A 23 -0.10 -35.86 4.18
CA LEU A 23 -1.44 -35.30 4.23
C LEU A 23 -1.67 -34.39 3.03
N GLU A 24 -2.51 -34.83 2.10
CA GLU A 24 -3.15 -33.94 1.13
C GLU A 24 -4.56 -33.58 1.61
N PRO A 25 -4.77 -32.40 2.21
CA PRO A 25 -6.10 -32.00 2.63
C PRO A 25 -7.00 -31.82 1.40
N ASP A 26 -8.20 -32.38 1.47
CA ASP A 26 -9.21 -32.19 0.43
C ASP A 26 -9.46 -30.69 0.23
N ARG A 27 -9.44 -30.27 -1.04
CA ARG A 27 -9.78 -28.89 -1.37
C ARG A 27 -11.25 -28.66 -1.05
N MET A 28 -11.52 -27.61 -0.26
CA MET A 28 -12.89 -27.16 -0.02
C MET A 28 -13.61 -26.92 -1.35
N THR A 29 -14.83 -27.45 -1.44
CA THR A 29 -15.78 -27.09 -2.50
C THR A 29 -16.09 -25.60 -2.45
N ALA A 30 -16.64 -25.04 -3.55
CA ALA A 30 -17.04 -23.63 -3.59
C ALA A 30 -18.00 -23.27 -2.45
N LYS A 31 -18.97 -24.16 -2.17
CA LYS A 31 -19.93 -23.99 -1.06
C LYS A 31 -19.24 -23.99 0.31
N GLN A 32 -18.32 -24.92 0.56
CA GLN A 32 -17.59 -24.95 1.84
C GLN A 32 -16.75 -23.69 2.06
N LYS A 33 -16.18 -23.12 0.98
CA LYS A 33 -15.48 -21.83 1.07
C LYS A 33 -16.43 -20.69 1.41
N GLU A 34 -17.60 -20.64 0.75
CA GLU A 34 -18.63 -19.64 1.03
C GLU A 34 -19.14 -19.74 2.47
N ASP A 35 -19.46 -20.95 2.93
CA ASP A 35 -19.91 -21.21 4.31
C ASP A 35 -18.84 -20.78 5.33
N LEU A 36 -17.56 -21.07 5.06
CA LEU A 36 -16.44 -20.66 5.91
C LEU A 36 -16.28 -19.14 5.94
N LEU A 37 -16.34 -18.48 4.77
CA LEU A 37 -16.24 -17.03 4.68
C LEU A 37 -17.40 -16.36 5.41
N ALA A 38 -18.64 -16.80 5.18
CA ALA A 38 -19.83 -16.28 5.87
C ALA A 38 -19.76 -16.44 7.39
N ALA A 39 -19.16 -17.53 7.87
CA ALA A 39 -19.03 -17.79 9.31
C ALA A 39 -17.92 -16.98 9.99
N TYR A 40 -16.77 -16.77 9.32
CA TYR A 40 -15.55 -16.29 9.98
C TYR A 40 -14.91 -15.05 9.37
N HIS A 41 -15.15 -14.75 8.09
CA HIS A 41 -14.53 -13.61 7.43
C HIS A 41 -15.32 -12.32 7.74
N PRO A 42 -14.69 -11.27 8.31
CA PRO A 42 -15.38 -10.02 8.67
C PRO A 42 -16.19 -9.44 7.51
N ASP A 43 -15.63 -9.41 6.30
CA ASP A 43 -16.32 -8.86 5.13
C ASP A 43 -17.57 -9.63 4.67
N TYR A 44 -17.78 -10.85 5.14
CA TYR A 44 -18.91 -11.71 4.73
C TYR A 44 -19.98 -11.85 5.83
N LYS A 45 -19.69 -11.39 7.05
CA LYS A 45 -20.62 -11.40 8.17
C LYS A 45 -21.59 -10.22 8.08
N LYS A 46 -22.65 -10.38 7.28
CA LYS A 46 -23.61 -9.31 6.99
C LYS A 46 -24.27 -8.67 8.23
N ASN A 47 -24.34 -9.38 9.35
CA ASN A 47 -24.88 -8.85 10.61
C ASN A 47 -23.92 -7.89 11.35
N GLU A 48 -22.66 -7.81 10.93
CA GLU A 48 -21.63 -6.92 11.49
C GLU A 48 -21.47 -5.64 10.65
N PHE A 49 -22.36 -5.36 9.71
CA PHE A 49 -22.33 -4.14 8.89
C PHE A 49 -23.35 -3.09 9.37
N GLU A 50 -23.02 -1.82 9.15
CA GLU A 50 -23.92 -0.69 9.33
C GLU A 50 -23.85 0.27 8.14
N THR A 51 -24.93 1.01 7.91
CA THR A 51 -25.00 2.02 6.86
C THR A 51 -24.48 3.37 7.34
N LEU A 52 -23.55 3.94 6.59
CA LEU A 52 -23.07 5.31 6.82
C LEU A 52 -24.22 6.32 6.67
N LYS A 53 -24.40 7.18 7.67
CA LYS A 53 -25.45 8.20 7.74
C LYS A 53 -24.97 9.58 7.27
N PHE A 54 -23.66 9.81 7.27
CA PHE A 54 -23.02 11.10 6.95
C PHE A 54 -21.88 10.94 5.93
N GLY A 55 -21.48 12.06 5.31
CA GLY A 55 -20.34 12.15 4.39
C GLY A 55 -20.64 11.73 2.94
N PRO A 56 -19.64 11.81 2.04
CA PRO A 56 -19.79 11.50 0.61
C PRO A 56 -20.21 10.05 0.32
N ASN A 57 -19.90 9.13 1.23
CA ASN A 57 -20.21 7.71 1.14
C ASN A 57 -21.52 7.33 1.86
N LYS A 58 -22.36 8.31 2.21
CA LYS A 58 -23.66 8.07 2.85
C LYS A 58 -24.48 7.04 2.06
N GLY A 59 -25.09 6.10 2.78
CA GLY A 59 -25.88 5.01 2.19
C GLY A 59 -25.07 3.75 1.86
N GLN A 60 -23.74 3.79 1.94
CA GLN A 60 -22.91 2.59 1.80
C GLN A 60 -22.85 1.81 3.11
N GLU A 61 -22.77 0.49 3.00
CA GLU A 61 -22.56 -0.42 4.12
C GLU A 61 -21.07 -0.60 4.38
N VAL A 62 -20.68 -0.52 5.65
CA VAL A 62 -19.31 -0.76 6.13
C VAL A 62 -19.36 -1.58 7.42
N PRO A 63 -18.26 -2.25 7.83
CA PRO A 63 -18.21 -2.90 9.15
C PRO A 63 -18.58 -1.92 10.28
N ARG A 64 -19.34 -2.40 11.26
CA ARG A 64 -19.91 -1.61 12.36
C ARG A 64 -18.85 -0.75 13.06
N GLU A 65 -17.71 -1.32 13.38
CA GLU A 65 -16.62 -0.62 14.07
C GLU A 65 -16.06 0.53 13.21
N LEU A 66 -15.97 0.34 11.90
CA LEU A 66 -15.58 1.40 10.98
C LEU A 66 -16.66 2.48 10.87
N CYS A 67 -17.94 2.08 10.84
CA CYS A 67 -19.08 3.00 10.86
C CYS A 67 -19.07 3.90 12.11
N GLU A 68 -18.79 3.32 13.28
CA GLU A 68 -18.65 4.04 14.55
C GLU A 68 -17.48 5.01 14.53
N LEU A 69 -16.31 4.59 14.02
CA LEU A 69 -15.13 5.45 13.93
C LEU A 69 -15.33 6.64 12.98
N LEU A 70 -15.86 6.39 11.78
CA LEU A 70 -16.05 7.44 10.76
C LEU A 70 -17.09 8.48 11.16
N GLN A 71 -18.02 8.11 12.05
CA GLN A 71 -19.10 8.98 12.53
C GLN A 71 -18.93 9.38 13.99
N ALA A 72 -17.77 9.10 14.57
CA ALA A 72 -17.45 9.48 15.94
C ALA A 72 -17.46 11.01 16.06
N LYS A 73 -17.85 11.50 17.23
CA LYS A 73 -17.74 12.92 17.53
C LYS A 73 -16.27 13.33 17.51
N SER A 74 -15.98 14.48 16.89
CA SER A 74 -14.65 15.09 16.94
C SER A 74 -14.21 15.28 18.39
N ARG A 75 -12.93 15.03 18.67
CA ARG A 75 -12.30 15.32 19.96
C ARG A 75 -12.08 16.82 20.19
N ILE A 76 -12.13 17.59 19.10
CA ILE A 76 -11.95 19.04 19.06
C ILE A 76 -13.31 19.66 18.74
N LYS A 77 -13.74 20.64 19.51
CA LYS A 77 -14.92 21.44 19.23
C LYS A 77 -14.53 22.68 18.43
N ALA A 78 -15.50 23.24 17.70
CA ALA A 78 -15.27 24.49 16.95
C ALA A 78 -14.84 25.66 17.86
N GLU A 79 -15.33 25.69 19.11
CA GLU A 79 -14.96 26.70 20.12
C GLU A 79 -13.52 26.56 20.64
N ASP A 80 -12.86 25.42 20.40
CA ASP A 80 -11.47 25.17 20.82
C ASP A 80 -10.44 25.75 19.83
N ILE A 81 -10.88 26.26 18.67
CA ILE A 81 -10.01 26.75 17.59
C ILE A 81 -10.19 28.27 17.40
N ASP A 82 -9.13 29.04 17.64
CA ASP A 82 -9.08 30.46 17.30
C ASP A 82 -8.57 30.65 15.86
N LEU A 83 -9.46 31.03 14.96
CA LEU A 83 -9.12 31.27 13.55
C LEU A 83 -8.30 32.55 13.32
N ASN A 84 -8.11 33.41 14.35
CA ASN A 84 -7.26 34.60 14.25
C ASN A 84 -5.80 34.32 14.64
N ASP A 85 -5.51 33.18 15.25
CA ASP A 85 -4.17 32.76 15.65
C ASP A 85 -3.62 31.68 14.70
N VAL A 86 -3.24 32.10 13.49
CA VAL A 86 -2.71 31.19 12.47
C VAL A 86 -1.25 30.87 12.77
N THR A 87 -0.99 29.68 13.32
CA THR A 87 0.38 29.21 13.60
C THR A 87 1.12 28.77 12.33
N TYR A 88 0.42 28.14 11.39
CA TYR A 88 0.98 27.65 10.13
C TYR A 88 0.08 28.05 8.97
N ASP A 89 0.71 28.60 7.93
CA ASP A 89 0.05 29.02 6.69
C ASP A 89 0.78 28.35 5.53
N VAL A 90 0.08 27.56 4.71
CA VAL A 90 0.65 26.75 3.62
C VAL A 90 -0.35 26.66 2.48
N ASP A 91 0.14 26.52 1.25
CA ASP A 91 -0.69 26.30 0.07
C ASP A 91 -1.20 24.86 0.02
N VAL A 92 -0.37 23.91 0.44
CA VAL A 92 -0.68 22.47 0.43
C VAL A 92 -0.33 21.83 1.77
N LEU A 93 -1.34 21.29 2.45
CA LEU A 93 -1.17 20.44 3.63
C LEU A 93 -1.30 18.97 3.24
N VAL A 94 -0.23 18.20 3.44
CA VAL A 94 -0.20 16.76 3.19
C VAL A 94 -0.35 16.01 4.52
N ILE A 95 -1.40 15.19 4.66
CA ILE A 95 -1.63 14.38 5.85
C ILE A 95 -1.14 12.95 5.62
N GLY A 96 0.02 12.62 6.17
CA GLY A 96 0.67 11.31 6.10
C GLY A 96 2.09 11.37 5.51
N GLY A 97 3.07 10.86 6.24
CA GLY A 97 4.50 10.88 5.87
C GLY A 97 5.01 9.55 5.31
N GLY A 98 4.16 8.80 4.59
CA GLY A 98 4.55 7.60 3.83
C GLY A 98 4.76 7.91 2.34
N GLY A 99 5.05 6.90 1.52
CA GLY A 99 5.46 7.10 0.12
C GLY A 99 4.56 8.03 -0.68
N ALA A 100 3.24 7.83 -0.65
CA ALA A 100 2.30 8.69 -1.38
C ALA A 100 2.32 10.15 -0.93
N GLY A 101 2.31 10.41 0.39
CA GLY A 101 2.31 11.77 0.92
C GLY A 101 3.64 12.47 0.68
N THR A 102 4.75 11.77 0.87
CA THR A 102 6.09 12.31 0.60
C THR A 102 6.30 12.59 -0.89
N SER A 103 5.85 11.71 -1.79
CA SER A 103 5.87 11.97 -3.23
C SER A 103 5.01 13.18 -3.61
N ALA A 104 3.78 13.28 -3.08
CA ALA A 104 2.91 14.43 -3.34
C ALA A 104 3.51 15.74 -2.83
N ALA A 105 4.19 15.71 -1.68
CA ALA A 105 4.82 16.89 -1.11
C ALA A 105 6.01 17.37 -1.95
N ILE A 106 6.84 16.45 -2.45
CA ILE A 106 7.96 16.76 -3.35
C ILE A 106 7.42 17.39 -4.64
N GLU A 107 6.46 16.75 -5.30
CA GLU A 107 5.87 17.26 -6.55
C GLU A 107 5.21 18.64 -6.37
N ALA A 108 4.43 18.84 -5.30
CA ALA A 108 3.82 20.14 -5.02
C ALA A 108 4.86 21.23 -4.73
N HIS A 109 5.95 20.88 -4.03
CA HIS A 109 7.05 21.80 -3.75
C HIS A 109 7.79 22.19 -5.04
N GLU A 110 8.10 21.23 -5.93
CA GLU A 110 8.70 21.48 -7.25
C GLU A 110 7.81 22.36 -8.14
N ALA A 111 6.49 22.24 -7.99
CA ALA A 111 5.52 23.13 -8.64
C ALA A 111 5.46 24.55 -8.03
N GLY A 112 6.23 24.82 -6.97
CA GLY A 112 6.37 26.13 -6.32
C GLY A 112 5.41 26.39 -5.16
N ALA A 113 4.67 25.38 -4.69
CA ALA A 113 3.76 25.53 -3.56
C ALA A 113 4.53 25.55 -2.22
N LYS A 114 4.02 26.32 -1.24
CA LYS A 114 4.40 26.21 0.16
C LYS A 114 3.73 24.96 0.74
N VAL A 115 4.49 23.89 0.91
CA VAL A 115 3.99 22.59 1.36
C VAL A 115 4.35 22.34 2.83
N MET A 116 3.48 21.66 3.57
CA MET A 116 3.80 21.04 4.86
C MET A 116 3.24 19.62 4.90
N ILE A 117 4.01 18.70 5.47
CA ILE A 117 3.56 17.35 5.81
C ILE A 117 3.18 17.34 7.28
N VAL A 118 2.12 16.62 7.63
CA VAL A 118 1.81 16.26 9.02
C VAL A 118 1.61 14.76 9.10
N THR A 119 2.23 14.12 10.07
CA THR A 119 2.17 12.66 10.21
C THR A 119 2.03 12.24 11.66
N LYS A 120 1.20 11.22 11.91
CA LYS A 120 0.94 10.69 13.25
C LYS A 120 2.18 10.03 13.86
N LEU A 121 2.99 9.41 13.02
CA LEU A 121 4.24 8.74 13.40
C LEU A 121 5.42 9.52 12.83
N ARG A 122 6.64 9.09 13.15
CA ARG A 122 7.87 9.66 12.56
C ARG A 122 7.83 9.56 11.03
N MET A 123 8.46 10.50 10.33
CA MET A 123 8.50 10.46 8.87
C MET A 123 9.13 9.14 8.37
N GLY A 124 8.43 8.45 7.47
CA GLY A 124 8.80 7.13 7.00
C GLY A 124 8.37 5.97 7.91
N ASP A 125 7.90 6.20 9.14
CA ASP A 125 7.29 5.17 9.99
C ASP A 125 5.86 4.87 9.48
N ALA A 126 5.82 4.19 8.33
CA ALA A 126 4.64 3.94 7.52
C ALA A 126 4.75 2.56 6.86
N ASN A 127 3.61 1.97 6.49
CA ASN A 127 3.57 0.65 5.84
C ASN A 127 4.39 0.59 4.54
N THR A 128 4.66 1.73 3.90
CA THR A 128 5.58 1.81 2.75
C THR A 128 6.95 1.20 3.05
N MET A 129 7.52 1.42 4.25
CA MET A 129 8.83 0.83 4.64
C MET A 129 8.83 -0.69 4.65
N MET A 130 7.65 -1.31 4.85
CA MET A 130 7.50 -2.75 4.98
C MET A 130 7.27 -3.44 3.62
N ALA A 131 7.20 -2.68 2.53
CA ALA A 131 7.03 -3.28 1.20
C ALA A 131 8.35 -3.92 0.75
N GLU A 132 8.33 -5.21 0.43
CA GLU A 132 9.52 -5.96 0.04
C GLU A 132 9.61 -6.11 -1.49
N GLY A 133 8.57 -6.70 -2.08
CA GLY A 133 8.63 -7.31 -3.42
C GLY A 133 8.93 -6.36 -4.59
N GLY A 134 8.45 -5.11 -4.56
CA GLY A 134 8.72 -4.13 -5.61
C GLY A 134 7.52 -3.34 -6.10
N ILE A 135 7.73 -2.58 -7.18
CA ILE A 135 6.77 -1.69 -7.83
C ILE A 135 6.71 -2.00 -9.32
N GLN A 136 5.51 -1.97 -9.92
CA GLN A 136 5.30 -2.45 -11.29
C GLN A 136 5.19 -1.30 -12.30
N ALA A 137 5.92 -1.40 -13.42
CA ALA A 137 5.77 -0.53 -14.58
C ALA A 137 6.05 -1.28 -15.88
N ALA A 138 5.18 -1.10 -16.87
CA ALA A 138 5.33 -1.72 -18.18
C ALA A 138 6.29 -0.91 -19.07
N ASP A 139 7.59 -1.03 -18.80
CA ASP A 139 8.67 -0.26 -19.45
C ASP A 139 9.62 -1.12 -20.31
N LYS A 140 9.31 -2.42 -20.48
CA LYS A 140 10.12 -3.34 -21.27
C LYS A 140 9.60 -3.49 -22.70
N PRO A 141 10.47 -3.78 -23.69
CA PRO A 141 10.07 -3.87 -25.11
C PRO A 141 8.97 -4.92 -25.40
N ASN A 142 8.84 -5.94 -24.57
CA ASN A 142 7.86 -7.01 -24.70
C ASN A 142 6.62 -6.84 -23.81
N ASP A 143 6.43 -5.66 -23.24
CA ASP A 143 5.30 -5.31 -22.37
C ASP A 143 4.65 -3.99 -22.82
N SER A 144 3.49 -3.65 -22.25
CA SER A 144 2.84 -2.35 -22.50
C SER A 144 1.83 -2.00 -21.40
N PRO A 145 1.48 -0.71 -21.24
CA PRO A 145 0.40 -0.30 -20.33
C PRO A 145 -0.92 -1.04 -20.58
N ALA A 146 -1.23 -1.39 -21.83
CA ALA A 146 -2.44 -2.16 -22.16
C ALA A 146 -2.40 -3.60 -21.59
N ILE A 147 -1.25 -4.28 -21.65
CA ILE A 147 -1.09 -5.62 -21.06
C ILE A 147 -1.16 -5.53 -19.53
N HIS A 148 -0.47 -4.55 -18.95
CA HIS A 148 -0.52 -4.29 -17.50
C HIS A 148 -1.95 -3.99 -17.03
N PHE A 149 -2.71 -3.21 -17.80
CA PHE A 149 -4.13 -2.94 -17.53
C PHE A 149 -4.93 -4.24 -17.45
N VAL A 150 -4.78 -5.13 -18.44
CA VAL A 150 -5.55 -6.40 -18.47
C VAL A 150 -5.21 -7.28 -17.29
N ASP A 151 -3.92 -7.42 -16.96
CA ASP A 151 -3.48 -8.21 -15.79
C ASP A 151 -4.06 -7.63 -14.49
N ALA A 152 -3.96 -6.31 -14.29
CA ALA A 152 -4.44 -5.65 -13.08
C ALA A 152 -5.97 -5.62 -12.99
N PHE A 153 -6.68 -5.41 -14.11
CA PHE A 153 -8.13 -5.38 -14.14
C PHE A 153 -8.72 -6.77 -13.91
N GLY A 154 -8.12 -7.81 -14.51
CA GLY A 154 -8.48 -9.20 -14.26
C GLY A 154 -8.17 -9.63 -12.83
N GLY A 155 -6.99 -9.28 -12.31
CA GLY A 155 -6.59 -9.56 -10.92
C GLY A 155 -7.48 -8.85 -9.88
N GLY A 156 -7.98 -7.66 -10.21
CA GLY A 156 -8.96 -6.92 -9.42
C GLY A 156 -10.42 -7.35 -9.65
N HIS A 157 -10.66 -8.51 -10.26
CA HIS A 157 -11.99 -9.05 -10.55
C HIS A 157 -12.91 -8.06 -11.30
N PHE A 158 -12.33 -7.24 -12.18
CA PHE A 158 -13.02 -6.24 -12.97
C PHE A 158 -13.74 -5.15 -12.15
N ALA A 159 -13.42 -5.01 -10.85
CA ALA A 159 -14.07 -4.06 -9.95
C ALA A 159 -13.45 -2.65 -9.99
N ALA A 160 -12.26 -2.50 -10.58
CA ALA A 160 -11.57 -1.22 -10.63
C ALA A 160 -12.27 -0.20 -11.55
N LYS A 161 -12.21 1.07 -11.18
CA LYS A 161 -12.56 2.18 -12.07
C LYS A 161 -11.56 2.24 -13.23
N ARG A 162 -12.04 2.03 -14.44
CA ARG A 162 -11.21 1.81 -15.63
C ARG A 162 -10.32 3.03 -15.92
N GLU A 163 -10.86 4.23 -15.75
CA GLU A 163 -10.16 5.49 -15.95
C GLU A 163 -8.98 5.67 -14.98
N LEU A 164 -9.15 5.29 -13.71
CA LEU A 164 -8.09 5.39 -12.70
C LEU A 164 -7.03 4.32 -12.92
N LEU A 165 -7.44 3.09 -13.23
CA LEU A 165 -6.50 2.01 -13.53
C LEU A 165 -5.70 2.31 -14.81
N SER A 166 -6.35 2.88 -15.83
CA SER A 166 -5.66 3.30 -17.05
C SER A 166 -4.62 4.39 -16.75
N LYS A 167 -4.94 5.38 -15.91
CA LYS A 167 -3.97 6.41 -15.52
C LYS A 167 -2.78 5.80 -14.79
N LEU A 168 -3.05 4.95 -13.80
CA LEU A 168 -2.02 4.24 -13.02
C LEU A 168 -1.03 3.49 -13.91
N VAL A 169 -1.51 2.64 -14.83
CA VAL A 169 -0.61 1.80 -15.65
C VAL A 169 0.11 2.57 -16.76
N CYS A 170 -0.48 3.67 -17.25
CA CYS A 170 0.14 4.53 -18.25
C CYS A 170 1.24 5.41 -17.66
N ASP A 171 1.05 5.91 -16.43
CA ASP A 171 2.02 6.77 -15.76
C ASP A 171 3.13 5.98 -15.04
N ALA A 172 2.92 4.69 -14.77
CA ALA A 172 3.87 3.88 -14.01
C ALA A 172 5.32 3.92 -14.53
N PRO A 173 5.61 3.89 -15.85
CA PRO A 173 6.98 4.04 -16.35
C PRO A 173 7.63 5.38 -15.97
N GLU A 174 6.87 6.48 -16.05
CA GLU A 174 7.34 7.80 -15.64
C GLU A 174 7.62 7.85 -14.14
N ALA A 175 6.74 7.23 -13.33
CA ALA A 175 6.94 7.15 -11.88
C ALA A 175 8.21 6.36 -11.49
N ILE A 176 8.52 5.25 -12.19
CA ILE A 176 9.78 4.52 -11.98
C ILE A 176 10.98 5.38 -12.35
N GLN A 177 10.92 6.07 -13.48
CA GLN A 177 12.00 6.96 -13.90
C GLN A 177 12.21 8.11 -12.91
N TRP A 178 11.12 8.70 -12.40
CA TRP A 178 11.15 9.74 -11.38
C TRP A 178 11.80 9.25 -10.09
N LEU A 179 11.39 8.09 -9.56
CA LEU A 179 12.03 7.48 -8.39
C LEU A 179 13.52 7.20 -8.64
N SER A 180 13.89 6.67 -9.80
CA SER A 180 15.28 6.44 -10.16
C SER A 180 16.08 7.74 -10.24
N ASN A 181 15.50 8.83 -10.74
CA ASN A 181 16.16 10.14 -10.84
C ASN A 181 16.37 10.79 -9.46
N LEU A 182 15.46 10.55 -8.52
CA LEU A 182 15.64 10.97 -7.12
C LEU A 182 16.71 10.15 -6.38
N GLY A 183 17.14 9.00 -6.94
CA GLY A 183 18.19 8.16 -6.36
C GLY A 183 17.69 6.91 -5.65
N VAL A 184 16.51 6.39 -6.02
CA VAL A 184 16.11 5.02 -5.64
C VAL A 184 16.98 4.03 -6.41
N GLU A 185 17.72 3.18 -5.69
CA GLU A 185 18.55 2.15 -6.30
C GLU A 185 17.78 0.86 -6.56
N PHE A 186 17.10 0.81 -7.70
CA PHE A 186 16.56 -0.43 -8.23
C PHE A 186 17.68 -1.39 -8.65
N ASP A 187 17.41 -2.70 -8.56
CA ASP A 187 18.31 -3.74 -9.03
C ASP A 187 18.62 -3.57 -10.51
N LYS A 188 19.91 -3.58 -10.85
CA LYS A 188 20.41 -3.40 -12.22
C LYS A 188 21.36 -4.55 -12.58
N ASP A 189 21.34 -4.94 -13.85
CA ASP A 189 22.38 -5.78 -14.43
C ASP A 189 23.71 -5.02 -14.52
N ALA A 190 24.80 -5.71 -14.85
CA ALA A 190 26.14 -5.12 -14.90
C ALA A 190 26.28 -3.97 -15.93
N ASP A 191 25.38 -3.91 -16.92
CA ASP A 191 25.32 -2.84 -17.92
C ASP A 191 24.46 -1.64 -17.50
N GLY A 192 23.87 -1.68 -16.29
CA GLY A 192 23.00 -0.64 -15.75
C GLY A 192 21.52 -0.81 -16.09
N THR A 193 21.12 -1.84 -16.84
CA THR A 193 19.72 -2.10 -17.17
C THR A 193 18.95 -2.52 -15.91
N MET A 194 17.85 -1.82 -15.59
CA MET A 194 16.99 -2.20 -14.45
C MET A 194 16.35 -3.57 -14.67
N VAL A 195 16.53 -4.46 -13.69
CA VAL A 195 16.01 -5.82 -13.67
C VAL A 195 14.52 -5.80 -13.32
N THR A 196 13.73 -6.61 -14.03
CA THR A 196 12.32 -6.82 -13.70
C THR A 196 12.03 -8.29 -13.46
N THR A 197 11.15 -8.56 -12.50
CA THR A 197 10.69 -9.92 -12.17
C THR A 197 9.17 -10.04 -12.33
N HIS A 198 8.63 -11.24 -12.07
CA HIS A 198 7.18 -11.48 -12.05
C HIS A 198 6.59 -11.09 -10.70
N GLY A 199 5.46 -10.41 -10.74
CA GLY A 199 4.57 -10.29 -9.59
C GLY A 199 3.46 -11.35 -9.65
N GLY A 200 2.72 -11.52 -8.56
CA GLY A 200 1.51 -12.32 -8.58
C GLY A 200 0.52 -11.79 -9.62
N GLY A 201 0.01 -12.67 -10.50
CA GLY A 201 -0.98 -12.31 -11.52
C GLY A 201 -0.45 -11.57 -12.75
N THR A 202 0.88 -11.41 -12.91
CA THR A 202 1.45 -10.72 -14.09
C THR A 202 1.74 -11.67 -15.25
N SER A 203 1.39 -11.27 -16.47
CA SER A 203 1.70 -12.00 -17.71
C SER A 203 3.07 -11.63 -18.32
N ARG A 204 3.69 -10.54 -17.85
CA ARG A 204 5.05 -10.11 -18.19
C ARG A 204 5.85 -9.76 -16.94
N LYS A 205 7.18 -9.77 -17.09
CA LYS A 205 8.11 -9.24 -16.08
C LYS A 205 8.06 -7.72 -16.13
N ARG A 206 7.69 -7.10 -15.02
CA ARG A 206 7.53 -5.64 -14.90
C ARG A 206 7.69 -5.11 -13.49
N MET A 207 8.04 -5.98 -12.55
CA MET A 207 8.22 -5.61 -11.14
C MET A 207 9.68 -5.22 -10.92
N HIS A 208 9.91 -3.93 -10.67
CA HIS A 208 11.19 -3.36 -10.27
C HIS A 208 11.33 -3.46 -8.75
N ALA A 209 12.49 -3.89 -8.29
CA ALA A 209 12.76 -4.12 -6.88
C ALA A 209 14.11 -3.53 -6.48
N ALA A 210 14.28 -3.28 -5.18
CA ALA A 210 15.58 -3.11 -4.56
C ALA A 210 15.78 -4.27 -3.58
N LYS A 211 16.37 -5.36 -4.07
CA LYS A 211 16.46 -6.65 -3.37
C LYS A 211 15.08 -7.04 -2.81
N ASP A 212 15.00 -7.33 -1.52
CA ASP A 212 13.81 -7.69 -0.76
C ASP A 212 13.36 -6.58 0.21
N TYR A 213 13.76 -5.32 -0.04
CA TYR A 213 13.44 -4.18 0.82
C TYR A 213 13.02 -2.93 0.03
N SER A 214 12.38 -3.12 -1.13
CA SER A 214 12.05 -2.06 -2.10
C SER A 214 11.37 -0.83 -1.48
N GLY A 215 10.45 -1.04 -0.55
CA GLY A 215 9.74 0.01 0.16
C GLY A 215 10.61 0.81 1.11
N ALA A 216 11.56 0.15 1.79
CA ALA A 216 12.53 0.83 2.64
C ALA A 216 13.48 1.70 1.81
N GLU A 217 13.90 1.22 0.64
CA GLU A 217 14.76 1.99 -0.27
C GLU A 217 14.02 3.20 -0.86
N ILE A 218 12.79 3.01 -1.36
CA ILE A 218 11.95 4.10 -1.86
C ILE A 218 11.73 5.15 -0.77
N MET A 219 11.33 4.73 0.44
CA MET A 219 11.03 5.65 1.52
C MET A 219 12.29 6.35 2.05
N ARG A 220 13.45 5.69 2.06
CA ARG A 220 14.74 6.31 2.39
C ARG A 220 14.98 7.51 1.46
N THR A 221 14.95 7.28 0.15
CA THR A 221 15.18 8.33 -0.85
C THR A 221 14.15 9.44 -0.73
N LEU A 222 12.86 9.12 -0.68
CA LEU A 222 11.81 10.15 -0.59
C LEU A 222 11.92 10.98 0.69
N ARG A 223 12.27 10.37 1.83
CA ARG A 223 12.49 11.10 3.09
C ARG A 223 13.67 12.05 2.98
N ASP A 224 14.79 11.56 2.47
CA ASP A 224 16.00 12.36 2.30
C ASP A 224 15.73 13.56 1.36
N GLU A 225 14.94 13.34 0.31
CA GLU A 225 14.53 14.37 -0.64
C GLU A 225 13.63 15.47 -0.04
N VAL A 226 12.71 15.13 0.87
CA VAL A 226 11.92 16.14 1.62
C VAL A 226 12.82 16.96 2.54
N LEU A 227 13.75 16.31 3.25
CA LEU A 227 14.69 16.98 4.14
C LEU A 227 15.61 17.93 3.36
N ASN A 228 16.13 17.51 2.22
CA ASN A 228 16.99 18.31 1.34
C ASN A 228 16.26 19.54 0.79
N ARG A 229 14.97 19.42 0.47
CA ARG A 229 14.09 20.54 0.05
C ARG A 229 13.60 21.41 1.19
N GLN A 230 13.92 21.04 2.44
CA GLN A 230 13.49 21.74 3.64
C GLN A 230 11.96 21.87 3.74
N ILE A 231 11.23 20.87 3.22
CA ILE A 231 9.77 20.81 3.37
C ILE A 231 9.46 20.50 4.85
N PRO A 232 8.69 21.34 5.56
CA PRO A 232 8.32 21.09 6.96
C PRO A 232 7.50 19.80 7.14
N VAL A 233 7.77 19.07 8.22
CA VAL A 233 7.10 17.81 8.63
C VAL A 233 6.75 17.83 10.11
#